data_AF-A0A4R5E3D7-F1
#
_entry.id   AF-A0A4R5E3D7-F1
#
_cell.length_a   1.000
_cell.length_b   1.000
_cell.length_c   1.000
_cell.angle_alpha   90.00
_cell.angle_beta   90.00
_cell.angle_gamma   90.00
#
_symmetry.space_group_name_H-M   'P 1'
#
loop_
_entity.id
_entity.type
_entity.pdbx_description
1 polymer ?
#
loop_
_entity_poly.entity_id
_entity_poly.type
_entity_poly.pdbx_seq_one_letter_code
_entity_poly.pdbx_strand_id
1 'polypeptide(L)'
;MTIPSQGQLYRQATDKEALATTLTRYAEELDRVFAGTLARPQDAHAFWKGPAADRFATQAAQLRREVGSLIENCRSTAQRLRNQAQLLRNEAAQLPG
;
A
#
# COMPACT_ATOMS: atom_id res chain seq x y z
N MET A 1 23.41 -23.99 2.11
CA MET A 1 22.99 -22.63 1.70
C MET A 1 24.19 -21.98 1.03
N THR A 2 24.05 -21.53 -0.22
CA THR A 2 25.07 -20.75 -0.92
C THR A 2 24.99 -19.29 -0.46
N ILE A 3 26.14 -18.70 -0.11
CA ILE A 3 26.22 -17.27 0.23
C ILE A 3 25.93 -16.48 -1.06
N PRO A 4 24.96 -15.54 -1.06
CA PRO A 4 24.67 -14.74 -2.23
C PRO A 4 25.87 -13.88 -2.62
N SER A 5 26.14 -13.77 -3.92
CA SER A 5 27.19 -12.89 -4.44
C SER A 5 26.80 -11.42 -4.30
N GLN A 6 27.79 -10.52 -4.35
CA GLN A 6 27.56 -9.07 -4.34
C GLN A 6 26.54 -8.63 -5.40
N GLY A 7 26.67 -9.14 -6.63
CA GLY A 7 25.71 -8.85 -7.71
C GLY A 7 24.29 -9.37 -7.43
N GLN A 8 24.17 -10.52 -6.75
CA GLN A 8 22.85 -11.04 -6.35
C GLN A 8 22.19 -10.17 -5.28
N LEU A 9 22.96 -9.66 -4.31
CA LEU A 9 22.44 -8.76 -3.28
C LEU A 9 21.96 -7.43 -3.87
N TYR A 10 22.73 -6.81 -4.78
CA TYR A 10 22.29 -5.59 -5.46
C TYR A 10 21.03 -5.80 -6.32
N ARG A 11 20.93 -6.95 -7.01
CA ARG A 11 19.72 -7.30 -7.76
C ARG A 11 18.51 -7.41 -6.83
N GLN A 12 18.63 -8.16 -5.73
CA GLN A 12 17.55 -8.31 -4.76
C GLN A 12 17.13 -6.96 -4.13
N ALA A 13 18.08 -6.07 -3.84
CA ALA A 13 17.78 -4.72 -3.36
C ALA A 13 16.99 -3.93 -4.41
N THR A 14 17.36 -4.04 -5.68
CA THR A 14 16.67 -3.38 -6.80
C THR A 14 15.24 -3.89 -6.97
N ASP A 15 15.05 -5.21 -6.92
CA ASP A 15 13.73 -5.84 -7.05
C ASP A 15 12.78 -5.43 -5.91
N LYS A 16 13.29 -5.36 -4.67
CA LYS A 16 12.54 -4.86 -3.51
C LYS A 16 12.13 -3.40 -3.68
N GLU A 17 12.99 -2.57 -4.24
CA GLU A 17 12.70 -1.15 -4.47
C GLU A 17 11.66 -0.94 -5.55
N ALA A 18 11.73 -1.74 -6.62
CA ALA A 18 10.72 -1.75 -7.67
C ALA A 18 9.36 -2.12 -7.09
N LEU A 19 9.28 -3.17 -6.26
CA LEU A 19 8.02 -3.55 -5.60
C LEU A 19 7.53 -2.48 -4.62
N ALA A 20 8.41 -1.88 -3.82
CA ALA A 20 8.03 -0.81 -2.90
C ALA A 20 7.44 0.40 -3.63
N THR A 21 8.01 0.75 -4.79
CA THR A 21 7.52 1.82 -5.66
C THR A 21 6.12 1.50 -6.19
N THR A 22 5.91 0.27 -6.67
CA THR A 22 4.59 -0.20 -7.12
C THR A 22 3.55 -0.13 -6.02
N LEU A 23 3.86 -0.61 -4.81
CA LEU A 23 2.94 -0.56 -3.67
C LEU A 23 2.62 0.88 -3.24
N THR A 24 3.60 1.78 -3.30
CA THR A 24 3.38 3.20 -3.02
C THR A 24 2.40 3.80 -4.03
N ARG A 25 2.59 3.52 -5.32
CA ARG A 25 1.67 3.96 -6.38
C ARG A 25 0.26 3.40 -6.18
N TYR A 26 0.12 2.14 -5.80
CA TYR A 26 -1.19 1.55 -5.53
C TYR A 26 -1.89 2.22 -4.35
N ALA A 27 -1.16 2.54 -3.28
CA ALA A 27 -1.71 3.29 -2.17
C ALA A 27 -2.23 4.67 -2.60
N GLU A 28 -1.47 5.37 -3.45
CA GLU A 28 -1.86 6.68 -4.00
C GLU A 28 -3.09 6.61 -4.90
N GLU A 29 -3.15 5.62 -5.80
CA GLU A 29 -4.30 5.45 -6.70
C GLU A 29 -5.57 5.04 -5.94
N LEU A 30 -5.45 4.15 -4.93
CA LEU A 30 -6.57 3.80 -4.07
C LEU A 30 -7.09 5.02 -3.31
N ASP A 31 -6.20 5.82 -2.73
CA ASP A 31 -6.58 7.04 -2.02
C ASP A 31 -7.28 8.01 -2.98
N ARG A 32 -6.71 8.23 -4.18
CA ARG A 32 -7.27 9.11 -5.21
C ARG A 32 -8.67 8.68 -5.68
N VAL A 33 -8.86 7.40 -5.99
CA VAL A 33 -10.13 6.88 -6.55
C VAL A 33 -11.25 6.91 -5.51
N PHE A 34 -10.93 6.60 -4.25
CA PHE A 34 -11.94 6.44 -3.19
C PHE A 34 -12.11 7.64 -2.27
N ALA A 35 -11.20 8.62 -2.31
CA ALA A 35 -11.23 9.82 -1.46
C ALA A 35 -12.57 10.56 -1.51
N GLY A 36 -13.16 10.72 -2.70
CA GLY A 36 -14.43 11.41 -2.91
C GLY A 36 -15.65 10.51 -2.72
N THR A 37 -15.64 9.34 -3.36
CA THR A 37 -16.80 8.43 -3.44
C THR A 37 -17.24 7.91 -2.08
N LEU A 38 -16.31 7.72 -1.15
CA LEU A 38 -16.56 7.18 0.19
C LEU A 38 -16.35 8.24 1.29
N ALA A 39 -16.29 9.52 0.95
CA ALA A 39 -16.00 10.60 1.89
C ALA A 39 -17.07 10.73 2.97
N ARG A 40 -18.33 10.81 2.53
CA ARG A 40 -19.45 11.22 3.35
C ARG A 40 -20.72 10.48 2.93
N PRO A 41 -20.77 9.15 3.10
CA PRO A 41 -21.95 8.39 2.70
C PRO A 41 -23.23 8.83 3.41
N GLN A 42 -23.13 9.45 4.59
CA GLN A 42 -24.25 10.04 5.32
C GLN A 42 -24.89 11.24 4.60
N ASP A 43 -24.17 11.94 3.72
CA ASP A 43 -24.72 13.09 3.00
C ASP A 43 -25.83 12.67 2.02
N ALA A 44 -25.84 11.39 1.60
CA ALA A 44 -26.94 10.81 0.82
C ALA A 44 -28.28 10.89 1.58
N HIS A 45 -28.28 10.87 2.91
CA HIS A 45 -29.50 11.02 3.69
C HIS A 45 -30.18 12.36 3.50
N ALA A 46 -29.51 13.40 3.00
CA ALA A 46 -30.19 14.66 2.69
C ALA A 46 -31.23 14.50 1.56
N PHE A 47 -31.04 13.52 0.67
CA PHE A 47 -31.84 13.35 -0.56
C PHE A 47 -32.55 12.00 -0.63
N TRP A 48 -32.02 10.99 0.06
CA TRP A 48 -32.51 9.61 0.01
C TRP A 48 -32.72 9.07 1.43
N LYS A 49 -33.97 8.69 1.72
CA LYS A 49 -34.40 8.21 3.05
C LYS A 49 -34.87 6.76 3.02
N GLY A 50 -34.93 6.17 4.21
CA GLY A 50 -35.46 4.84 4.46
C GLY A 50 -34.39 3.74 4.45
N PRO A 51 -34.80 2.48 4.67
CA PRO A 51 -33.89 1.38 4.99
C PRO A 51 -32.83 1.10 3.91
N ALA A 52 -33.12 1.41 2.64
CA ALA A 52 -32.16 1.25 1.56
C ALA A 52 -31.02 2.26 1.64
N ALA A 53 -31.31 3.51 2.03
CA ALA A 53 -30.30 4.54 2.27
C ALA A 53 -29.41 4.18 3.47
N ASP A 54 -30.01 3.65 4.55
CA ASP A 54 -29.26 3.22 5.74
C ASP A 54 -28.27 2.09 5.41
N ARG A 55 -28.72 1.09 4.62
CA ARG A 55 -27.86 -0.01 4.15
C ARG A 55 -26.71 0.51 3.28
N PHE A 56 -27.00 1.40 2.34
CA PHE A 56 -25.98 2.04 1.52
C PHE A 56 -24.94 2.78 2.38
N ALA A 57 -25.39 3.61 3.32
CA ALA A 57 -24.48 4.39 4.16
C ALA A 57 -23.57 3.49 5.00
N THR A 58 -24.14 2.41 5.55
CA THR A 58 -23.40 1.39 6.31
C THR A 58 -22.34 0.70 5.44
N GLN A 59 -22.73 0.24 4.24
CA GLN A 59 -21.82 -0.44 3.32
C GLN A 59 -20.70 0.48 2.84
N ALA A 60 -21.00 1.72 2.48
CA ALA A 60 -20.01 2.69 2.05
C ALA A 60 -19.03 3.05 3.18
N ALA A 61 -19.51 3.17 4.42
CA ALA A 61 -18.64 3.38 5.58
C ALA A 61 -17.72 2.17 5.86
N GLN A 62 -18.22 0.95 5.65
CA GLN A 62 -17.41 -0.27 5.76
C GLN A 62 -16.34 -0.31 4.66
N LEU A 63 -16.72 -0.09 3.41
CA LEU A 63 -15.78 -0.08 2.28
C LEU A 63 -14.68 0.98 2.48
N ARG A 64 -15.03 2.15 3.02
CA ARG A 64 -14.05 3.20 3.36
C ARG A 64 -12.97 2.67 4.31
N ARG A 65 -13.36 1.94 5.35
CA ARG A 65 -12.42 1.37 6.33
C ARG A 65 -11.53 0.30 5.70
N GLU A 66 -12.11 -0.56 4.87
CA GLU A 66 -11.38 -1.62 4.18
C GLU A 66 -10.34 -1.06 3.21
N VAL A 67 -10.71 -0.06 2.40
CA VAL A 67 -9.78 0.65 1.51
C VAL A 67 -8.69 1.34 2.31
N GLY A 68 -9.03 2.00 3.42
CA GLY A 68 -8.04 2.62 4.31
C GLY A 68 -7.02 1.61 4.86
N SER A 69 -7.49 0.43 5.28
CA SER A 69 -6.64 -0.66 5.74
C SER A 69 -5.71 -1.17 4.63
N LEU A 70 -6.23 -1.33 3.40
CA LEU A 70 -5.43 -1.75 2.25
C LEU A 70 -4.34 -0.72 1.91
N ILE A 71 -4.67 0.57 1.91
CA ILE A 71 -3.71 1.68 1.69
C ILE A 71 -2.58 1.61 2.71
N GLU A 72 -2.91 1.45 3.99
CA GLU A 72 -1.91 1.37 5.05
C GLU A 72 -1.03 0.12 4.94
N ASN A 73 -1.61 -1.02 4.55
CA ASN A 73 -0.86 -2.24 4.27
C ASN A 73 0.12 -2.07 3.10
N CYS A 74 -0.28 -1.38 2.03
CA CYS A 74 0.60 -1.04 0.92
C CYS A 74 1.76 -0.14 1.38
N ARG A 75 1.47 0.92 2.13
CA ARG A 75 2.48 1.87 2.64
C ARG A 75 3.49 1.21 3.59
N SER A 76 2.99 0.49 4.60
CA SER A 76 3.85 -0.19 5.57
C SER A 76 4.69 -1.29 4.94
N THR A 77 4.16 -2.01 3.94
CA THR A 77 4.92 -3.03 3.19
C THR A 77 5.97 -2.39 2.29
N ALA A 78 5.64 -1.30 1.59
CA ALA A 78 6.61 -0.54 0.81
C ALA A 78 7.77 -0.03 1.67
N GLN A 79 7.48 0.49 2.88
CA GLN A 79 8.53 0.94 3.80
C GLN A 79 9.43 -0.22 4.27
N ARG A 80 8.84 -1.37 4.61
CA ARG A 80 9.61 -2.56 4.99
C ARG A 80 10.52 -3.03 3.86
N LEU A 81 10.05 -3.03 2.62
CA LEU A 81 10.84 -3.40 1.44
C LEU A 81 12.04 -2.46 1.24
N ARG A 82 11.84 -1.14 1.35
CA ARG A 82 12.93 -0.14 1.27
C ARG A 82 13.98 -0.35 2.35
N ASN A 83 13.56 -0.61 3.58
CA ASN A 83 14.48 -0.91 4.66
C ASN A 83 15.31 -2.17 4.38
N GLN A 84 14.66 -3.24 3.89
CA GLN A 84 15.34 -4.50 3.54
C GLN A 84 16.33 -4.31 2.38
N ALA A 85 15.97 -3.55 1.35
CA ALA A 85 16.87 -3.30 0.24
C ALA A 85 18.06 -2.43 0.64
N GLN A 86 17.88 -1.47 1.55
CA GLN A 86 19.00 -0.72 2.12
C GLN A 86 19.96 -1.65 2.86
N LEU A 87 19.44 -2.60 3.65
CA LEU A 87 20.27 -3.62 4.31
C LEU A 87 21.04 -4.47 3.28
N LEU A 88 20.38 -4.93 2.22
CA LEU A 88 21.04 -5.69 1.14
C LEU A 88 22.13 -4.91 0.42
N ARG A 89 21.93 -3.60 0.17
CA ARG A 89 22.99 -2.74 -0.40
C ARG A 89 24.17 -2.60 0.56
N ASN A 90 23.90 -2.43 1.85
CA ASN A 90 24.95 -2.33 2.86
C ASN A 90 25.74 -3.64 2.96
N GLU A 91 25.08 -4.79 2.92
CA GLU A 91 25.72 -6.12 2.88
C GLU A 91 26.55 -6.30 1.60
N ALA A 92 26.01 -5.93 0.44
CA ALA A 92 26.72 -6.00 -0.83
C ALA A 92 27.99 -5.12 -0.86
N ALA A 93 27.94 -3.94 -0.23
CA ALA A 93 29.08 -3.04 -0.13
C ALA A 93 30.20 -3.57 0.79
N GLN A 94 29.90 -4.51 1.68
CA GLN A 94 30.87 -5.14 2.57
C GLN A 94 31.51 -6.41 1.98
N LEU A 95 30.96 -6.95 0.90
CA LEU A 95 31.56 -8.08 0.21
C LEU A 95 32.73 -7.63 -0.67
N PRO A 96 33.87 -8.35 -0.67
CA PRO A 96 34.92 -8.13 -1.64
C PRO A 96 34.37 -8.40 -3.05
N GLY A 97 34.67 -7.49 -3.98
CA GLY A 97 34.27 -7.57 -5.40
C GLY A 97 34.96 -8.69 -6.16
#